data_AF-A0A1N6D7G3-F1
#
_entry.id   AF-A0A1N6D7G3-F1
#
_cell.length_a   1.000
_cell.length_b   1.000
_cell.length_c   1.000
_cell.angle_alpha   90.00
_cell.angle_beta   90.00
_cell.angle_gamma   90.00
#
_symmetry.space_group_name_H-M   'P 1'
#
loop_
_entity.id
_entity.type
_entity.pdbx_description
1 polymer ?
#
loop_
_entity_poly.entity_id
_entity_poly.type
_entity_poly.pdbx_seq_one_letter_code
_entity_poly.pdbx_strand_id
1 'polypeptide(L)'
;MTEEKQRTELLPADALKGKQLGLSVSDSPDLNRLGLLDTHFRMTLGELARTVIISGGSLYYGGHLQHDGITNFLIEELYRYGRRDRPLKVCLAWTVHRMMTPEEIAEQKDLLGLFGEIHFLSPEGDRLKDPVDAPVIDDPPAEERARALTGLRTYMTANTSARIVIGGKRAGFQGSMPGIFEEVLFALERRQPLYLAGGFGGAALDVIRNLRPNYTEWFPSTQDEPEPDERLLNGLQRIEETAATARWDGFENGLSEDENFLLAASYRPSEIAALVGKGLGRLLLQQEDKE
;
A
#
# COMPACT_ATOMS: atom_id res chain seq x y z
N MET A 1 -14.61 34.46 25.43
CA MET A 1 -15.28 34.08 24.17
C MET A 1 -14.69 32.76 23.76
N THR A 2 -15.51 31.74 23.95
CA THR A 2 -15.20 30.32 23.90
C THR A 2 -14.80 29.90 22.50
N GLU A 3 -13.76 29.07 22.44
CA GLU A 3 -13.30 28.29 21.30
C GLU A 3 -14.50 27.71 20.54
N GLU A 4 -14.77 28.25 19.35
CA GLU A 4 -15.44 27.50 18.31
C GLU A 4 -14.53 26.31 17.99
N LYS A 5 -14.80 25.19 18.66
CA LYS A 5 -14.35 23.85 18.29
C LYS A 5 -14.27 23.79 16.77
N GLN A 6 -13.05 23.65 16.25
CA GLN A 6 -12.77 23.23 14.88
C GLN A 6 -13.75 22.09 14.56
N ARG A 7 -14.82 22.43 13.82
CA ARG A 7 -15.63 21.40 13.18
C ARG A 7 -14.66 20.59 12.37
N THR A 8 -14.70 19.27 12.52
CA THR A 8 -13.97 18.33 11.68
C THR A 8 -14.06 18.83 10.25
N GLU A 9 -12.95 19.38 9.73
CA GLU A 9 -12.91 19.86 8.35
C GLU A 9 -13.08 18.61 7.49
N LEU A 10 -14.31 18.44 6.98
CA LEU A 10 -14.57 17.44 5.96
C LEU A 10 -13.64 17.77 4.80
N LEU A 11 -13.03 16.74 4.22
CA LEU A 11 -12.25 16.93 3.00
C LEU A 11 -13.11 17.68 1.99
N PRO A 12 -12.62 18.78 1.39
CA PRO A 12 -13.33 19.40 0.30
C PRO A 12 -13.53 18.39 -0.83
N ALA A 13 -14.55 18.61 -1.66
CA ALA A 13 -14.69 17.84 -2.89
C ALA A 13 -13.39 17.93 -3.70
N ASP A 14 -12.97 16.82 -4.29
CA ASP A 14 -11.73 16.72 -5.06
C ASP A 14 -10.44 17.07 -4.27
N ALA A 15 -10.42 16.96 -2.94
CA ALA A 15 -9.24 17.25 -2.12
C ALA A 15 -7.96 16.55 -2.61
N LEU A 16 -8.06 15.30 -3.05
CA LEU A 16 -6.93 14.50 -3.52
C LEU A 16 -6.67 14.64 -5.03
N LYS A 17 -7.25 15.64 -5.69
CA LYS A 17 -7.08 15.82 -7.15
C LYS A 17 -5.60 15.91 -7.52
N GLY A 18 -5.20 15.06 -8.45
CA GLY A 18 -3.82 14.98 -8.93
C GLY A 18 -2.84 14.33 -7.95
N LYS A 19 -3.29 13.81 -6.80
CA LYS A 19 -2.45 13.00 -5.90
C LYS A 19 -2.51 11.51 -6.27
N GLN A 20 -1.36 10.86 -6.18
CA GLN A 20 -1.19 9.43 -6.45
C GLN A 20 -0.88 8.69 -5.16
N LEU A 21 -1.66 7.68 -4.81
CA LEU A 21 -1.60 6.99 -3.52
C LEU A 21 -1.16 5.54 -3.74
N GLY A 22 -0.08 5.13 -3.09
CA GLY A 22 0.44 3.77 -3.15
C GLY A 22 -0.29 2.86 -2.17
N LEU A 23 -0.75 1.71 -2.64
CA LEU A 23 -1.47 0.73 -1.86
C LEU A 23 -0.63 -0.54 -1.69
N SER A 24 -0.14 -0.76 -0.48
CA SER A 24 0.78 -1.84 -0.11
C SER A 24 0.02 -2.85 0.74
N VAL A 25 -0.41 -3.92 0.10
CA VAL A 25 -1.42 -4.83 0.67
C VAL A 25 -1.03 -6.26 0.33
N SER A 26 -0.92 -7.10 1.34
CA SER A 26 -0.57 -8.52 1.19
C SER A 26 -1.16 -9.33 2.34
N ASP A 27 -1.36 -10.63 2.12
CA ASP A 27 -1.87 -11.57 3.12
C ASP A 27 -1.14 -11.45 4.45
N SER A 28 -1.90 -11.52 5.55
CA SER A 28 -1.36 -11.49 6.90
C SER A 28 -1.48 -12.86 7.57
N PRO A 29 -0.42 -13.35 8.25
CA PRO A 29 -0.49 -14.59 9.02
C PRO A 29 -1.35 -14.47 10.29
N ASP A 30 -1.66 -13.25 10.74
CA ASP A 30 -2.30 -13.01 12.04
C ASP A 30 -3.83 -12.96 12.00
N LEU A 31 -4.45 -12.99 10.80
CA LEU A 31 -5.90 -12.76 10.65
C LEU A 31 -6.73 -13.66 11.56
N ASN A 32 -6.44 -14.96 11.58
CA ASN A 32 -7.18 -15.93 12.40
C ASN A 32 -7.07 -15.63 13.90
N ARG A 33 -5.87 -15.26 14.37
CA ARG A 33 -5.62 -14.92 15.78
C ARG A 33 -6.33 -13.63 16.19
N LEU A 34 -6.53 -12.72 15.24
CA LEU A 34 -7.28 -11.49 15.40
C LEU A 34 -8.80 -11.67 15.23
N GLY A 35 -9.27 -12.88 14.92
CA GLY A 35 -10.68 -13.15 14.63
C GLY A 35 -11.16 -12.52 13.31
N LEU A 36 -10.24 -12.27 12.38
CA LEU A 36 -10.50 -11.65 11.09
C LEU A 36 -10.50 -12.68 9.96
N LEU A 37 -11.19 -12.34 8.87
CA LEU A 37 -11.25 -13.10 7.63
C LEU A 37 -10.72 -12.24 6.48
N ASP A 38 -10.38 -12.88 5.37
CA ASP A 38 -9.99 -12.21 4.11
C ASP A 38 -11.03 -11.17 3.65
N THR A 39 -12.31 -11.38 3.97
CA THR A 39 -13.38 -10.43 3.65
C THR A 39 -13.22 -9.09 4.37
N HIS A 40 -12.72 -9.04 5.61
CA HIS A 40 -12.44 -7.77 6.30
C HIS A 40 -11.33 -6.99 5.61
N PHE A 41 -10.34 -7.71 5.09
CA PHE A 41 -9.23 -7.17 4.34
C PHE A 41 -9.71 -6.52 3.03
N ARG A 42 -10.56 -7.24 2.27
CA ARG A 42 -11.20 -6.72 1.04
C ARG A 42 -12.09 -5.52 1.32
N MET A 43 -12.90 -5.55 2.38
CA MET A 43 -13.75 -4.40 2.74
C MET A 43 -12.91 -3.14 3.01
N THR A 44 -11.80 -3.27 3.73
CA THR A 44 -10.88 -2.15 3.99
C THR A 44 -10.31 -1.58 2.70
N LEU A 45 -9.94 -2.47 1.78
CA LEU A 45 -9.43 -2.06 0.48
C LEU A 45 -10.47 -1.28 -0.33
N GLY A 46 -11.72 -1.73 -0.32
CA GLY A 46 -12.82 -1.07 -1.02
C GLY A 46 -13.12 0.30 -0.46
N GLU A 47 -13.15 0.44 0.87
CA GLU A 47 -13.36 1.74 1.53
C GLU A 47 -12.22 2.73 1.27
N LEU A 48 -10.97 2.26 1.25
CA LEU A 48 -9.81 3.10 0.91
C LEU A 48 -9.85 3.54 -0.55
N ALA A 49 -10.11 2.61 -1.47
CA ALA A 49 -10.26 2.92 -2.88
C ALA A 49 -11.35 3.96 -3.10
N ARG A 50 -12.52 3.73 -2.53
CA ARG A 50 -13.64 4.67 -2.56
C ARG A 50 -13.23 6.04 -2.04
N THR A 51 -12.62 6.11 -0.85
CA THR A 51 -12.20 7.37 -0.24
C THR A 51 -11.23 8.14 -1.14
N VAL A 52 -10.23 7.45 -1.70
CA VAL A 52 -9.24 8.09 -2.57
C VAL A 52 -9.86 8.58 -3.88
N ILE A 53 -10.68 7.73 -4.51
CA ILE A 53 -11.22 7.97 -5.84
C ILE A 53 -12.34 9.02 -5.82
N ILE A 54 -13.26 8.97 -4.85
CA ILE A 54 -14.31 10.00 -4.69
C ILE A 54 -13.67 11.37 -4.41
N SER A 55 -12.55 11.39 -3.70
CA SER A 55 -11.83 12.63 -3.40
C SER A 55 -10.93 13.11 -4.55
N GLY A 56 -11.05 12.58 -5.77
CA GLY A 56 -10.29 13.06 -6.94
C GLY A 56 -8.89 12.45 -7.13
N GLY A 57 -8.45 11.58 -6.22
CA GLY A 57 -7.13 10.93 -6.27
C GLY A 57 -7.02 9.75 -7.23
N SER A 58 -5.81 9.21 -7.36
CA SER A 58 -5.49 7.97 -8.10
C SER A 58 -4.79 6.96 -7.19
N LEU A 59 -5.00 5.67 -7.44
CA LEU A 59 -4.38 4.58 -6.70
C LEU A 59 -3.34 3.85 -7.55
N TYR A 60 -2.21 3.49 -6.93
CA TYR A 60 -1.18 2.64 -7.49
C TYR A 60 -1.11 1.35 -6.69
N TYR A 61 -1.17 0.21 -7.36
CA TYR A 61 -1.20 -1.11 -6.74
C TYR A 61 -0.29 -2.10 -7.50
N GLY A 62 0.52 -2.87 -6.76
CA GLY A 62 1.37 -3.92 -7.30
C GLY A 62 0.53 -5.17 -7.60
N GLY A 63 0.11 -5.29 -8.86
CA GLY A 63 -1.03 -6.10 -9.28
C GLY A 63 -1.00 -7.57 -8.85
N HIS A 64 -2.16 -8.05 -8.41
CA HIS A 64 -2.52 -9.47 -8.36
C HIS A 64 -3.75 -9.66 -9.27
N LEU A 65 -3.49 -10.11 -10.51
CA LEU A 65 -4.46 -10.10 -11.61
C LEU A 65 -5.36 -11.35 -11.68
N GLN A 66 -5.32 -12.22 -10.67
CA GLN A 66 -6.18 -13.42 -10.62
C GLN A 66 -7.66 -13.03 -10.51
N HIS A 67 -8.56 -13.89 -11.02
CA HIS A 67 -10.01 -13.61 -11.08
C HIS A 67 -10.67 -13.38 -9.72
N ASP A 68 -10.19 -14.05 -8.66
CA ASP A 68 -10.57 -13.85 -7.26
C ASP A 68 -9.68 -12.81 -6.56
N GLY A 69 -8.79 -12.15 -7.31
CA GLY A 69 -7.80 -11.23 -6.81
C GLY A 69 -8.36 -9.86 -6.42
N ILE A 70 -7.51 -9.11 -5.73
CA ILE A 70 -7.75 -7.73 -5.30
C ILE A 70 -8.10 -6.81 -6.49
N THR A 71 -7.46 -7.00 -7.64
CA THR A 71 -7.63 -6.11 -8.79
C THR A 71 -9.08 -6.10 -9.29
N ASN A 72 -9.69 -7.28 -9.44
CA ASN A 72 -11.07 -7.38 -9.92
C ASN A 72 -12.06 -6.74 -8.93
N PHE A 73 -11.85 -6.99 -7.63
CA PHE A 73 -12.64 -6.35 -6.58
C PHE A 73 -12.54 -4.80 -6.60
N LEU A 74 -11.33 -4.25 -6.79
CA LEU A 74 -11.13 -2.80 -6.91
C LEU A 74 -11.86 -2.22 -8.13
N ILE A 75 -11.86 -2.94 -9.25
CA ILE A 75 -12.58 -2.55 -10.46
C ILE A 75 -14.09 -2.55 -10.21
N GLU A 76 -14.64 -3.57 -9.55
CA GLU A 76 -16.07 -3.63 -9.20
C GLU A 76 -16.50 -2.47 -8.28
N GLU A 77 -15.66 -2.08 -7.32
CA GLU A 77 -15.91 -0.88 -6.52
C GLU A 77 -15.89 0.38 -7.39
N LEU A 78 -14.91 0.50 -8.29
CA LEU A 78 -14.79 1.64 -9.20
C LEU A 78 -15.99 1.83 -10.14
N TYR A 79 -16.57 0.73 -10.63
CA TYR A 79 -17.79 0.75 -11.45
C TYR A 79 -18.94 1.50 -10.77
N ARG A 80 -19.03 1.46 -9.43
CA ARG A 80 -20.11 2.07 -8.65
C ARG A 80 -19.99 3.59 -8.51
N TYR A 81 -18.78 4.15 -8.63
CA TYR A 81 -18.52 5.58 -8.42
C TYR A 81 -18.36 6.38 -9.72
N GLY A 82 -18.32 5.71 -10.88
CA GLY A 82 -18.50 6.35 -12.19
C GLY A 82 -17.34 7.21 -12.68
N ARG A 83 -16.19 7.27 -11.99
CA ARG A 83 -14.96 7.89 -12.51
C ARG A 83 -14.35 7.03 -13.62
N ARG A 84 -14.14 7.64 -14.77
CA ARG A 84 -13.72 6.98 -16.02
C ARG A 84 -12.41 7.54 -16.60
N ASP A 85 -11.67 8.30 -15.79
CA ASP A 85 -10.37 8.89 -16.11
C ASP A 85 -9.20 7.97 -15.72
N ARG A 86 -9.47 6.65 -15.61
CA ARG A 86 -8.50 5.60 -15.24
C ARG A 86 -7.76 5.89 -13.92
N PRO A 87 -8.47 6.10 -12.79
CA PRO A 87 -7.85 6.41 -11.51
C PRO A 87 -7.04 5.25 -10.89
N LEU A 88 -7.26 4.00 -11.32
CA LEU A 88 -6.49 2.85 -10.84
C LEU A 88 -5.30 2.54 -11.77
N LYS A 89 -4.08 2.56 -11.22
CA LYS A 89 -2.83 2.22 -11.91
C LYS A 89 -2.34 0.88 -11.39
N VAL A 90 -2.57 -0.18 -12.17
CA VAL A 90 -2.10 -1.53 -11.82
C VAL A 90 -0.68 -1.67 -12.35
N CYS A 91 0.29 -1.75 -11.45
CA CYS A 91 1.70 -1.86 -11.79
C CYS A 91 2.10 -3.33 -11.80
N LEU A 92 2.66 -3.81 -12.91
CA LEU A 92 3.13 -5.20 -13.05
C LEU A 92 4.64 -5.24 -13.13
N ALA A 93 5.25 -6.00 -12.23
CA ALA A 93 6.68 -6.30 -12.28
C ALA A 93 7.01 -7.08 -13.55
N TRP A 94 8.26 -6.94 -14.04
CA TRP A 94 8.76 -7.60 -15.23
C TRP A 94 8.43 -9.10 -15.31
N THR A 95 8.71 -9.84 -14.25
CA THR A 95 8.46 -11.29 -14.23
C THR A 95 6.98 -11.63 -14.27
N VAL A 96 6.10 -10.76 -13.75
CA VAL A 96 4.65 -10.99 -13.72
C VAL A 96 4.06 -10.91 -15.13
N HIS A 97 4.30 -9.83 -15.86
CA HIS A 97 3.75 -9.72 -17.21
C HIS A 97 4.50 -10.57 -18.26
N ARG A 98 5.72 -11.05 -17.97
CA ARG A 98 6.41 -12.08 -18.78
C ARG A 98 5.85 -13.49 -18.59
N MET A 99 5.04 -13.72 -17.56
CA MET A 99 4.28 -14.97 -17.36
C MET A 99 2.91 -14.94 -18.07
N MET A 100 2.54 -13.84 -18.72
CA MET A 100 1.22 -13.68 -19.33
C MET A 100 1.28 -13.76 -20.85
N THR A 101 0.30 -14.42 -21.44
CA THR A 101 0.05 -14.42 -22.89
C THR A 101 -0.46 -13.07 -23.38
N PRO A 102 -0.30 -12.73 -24.68
CA PRO A 102 -0.90 -11.55 -25.27
C PRO A 102 -2.43 -11.47 -25.06
N GLU A 103 -3.12 -12.61 -25.12
CA GLU A 103 -4.55 -12.74 -24.90
C GLU A 103 -4.94 -12.37 -23.45
N GLU A 104 -4.25 -12.93 -22.46
CA GLU A 104 -4.47 -12.58 -21.05
C GLU A 104 -4.20 -11.10 -20.79
N ILE A 105 -3.17 -10.52 -21.41
CA ILE A 105 -2.90 -9.08 -21.27
C ILE A 105 -4.03 -8.25 -21.89
N ALA A 106 -4.56 -8.65 -23.05
CA ALA A 106 -5.69 -7.99 -23.68
C ALA A 106 -6.96 -8.06 -22.80
N GLU A 107 -7.26 -9.24 -22.25
CA GLU A 107 -8.39 -9.44 -21.33
C GLU A 107 -8.29 -8.55 -20.09
N GLN A 108 -7.09 -8.41 -19.51
CA GLN A 108 -6.89 -7.55 -18.33
C GLN A 108 -7.02 -6.06 -18.68
N LYS A 109 -6.55 -5.64 -19.86
CA LYS A 109 -6.75 -4.27 -20.36
C LYS A 109 -8.24 -3.98 -20.57
N ASP A 110 -8.99 -4.92 -21.13
CA ASP A 110 -10.43 -4.79 -21.35
C ASP A 110 -11.21 -4.77 -20.03
N LEU A 111 -10.83 -5.60 -19.06
CA LEU A 111 -11.41 -5.62 -17.71
C LEU A 111 -11.24 -4.26 -17.01
N LEU A 112 -10.05 -3.67 -17.08
CA LEU A 112 -9.78 -2.35 -16.51
C LEU A 112 -10.51 -1.23 -17.26
N GLY A 113 -10.60 -1.32 -18.59
CA GLY A 113 -11.35 -0.41 -19.45
C GLY A 113 -11.09 1.08 -19.17
N LEU A 114 -12.11 1.76 -18.67
CA LEU A 114 -12.05 3.20 -18.32
C LEU A 114 -11.71 3.46 -16.84
N PHE A 115 -11.65 2.42 -16.02
CA PHE A 115 -11.46 2.51 -14.57
C PHE A 115 -9.99 2.40 -14.15
N GLY A 116 -9.16 1.85 -15.01
CA GLY A 116 -7.73 1.81 -14.78
C GLY A 116 -6.88 1.61 -16.02
N GLU A 117 -5.57 1.52 -15.78
CA GLU A 117 -4.59 1.15 -16.78
C GLU A 117 -3.49 0.28 -16.16
N ILE A 118 -2.81 -0.48 -17.01
CA ILE A 118 -1.68 -1.31 -16.63
C ILE A 118 -0.38 -0.54 -16.91
N HIS A 119 0.51 -0.49 -15.92
CA HIS A 119 1.88 -0.02 -16.06
C HIS A 119 2.80 -1.23 -16.05
N PHE A 120 3.36 -1.57 -17.21
CA PHE A 120 4.35 -2.62 -17.38
C PHE A 120 5.74 -2.08 -17.03
N LEU A 121 6.52 -2.83 -16.27
CA LEU A 121 7.81 -2.37 -15.76
C LEU A 121 8.96 -3.26 -16.22
N SER A 122 10.11 -2.66 -16.49
CA SER A 122 11.38 -3.37 -16.69
C SER A 122 11.84 -4.03 -15.37
N PRO A 123 12.85 -4.93 -15.40
CA PRO A 123 13.45 -5.47 -14.18
C PRO A 123 13.97 -4.38 -13.23
N GLU A 124 14.36 -3.23 -13.77
CA GLU A 124 14.89 -2.08 -13.04
C GLU A 124 13.81 -1.09 -12.57
N GLY A 125 12.53 -1.29 -12.95
CA GLY A 125 11.42 -0.43 -12.55
C GLY A 125 11.11 0.71 -13.52
N ASP A 126 11.68 0.69 -14.74
CA ASP A 126 11.34 1.68 -15.77
C ASP A 126 10.00 1.34 -16.41
N ARG A 127 9.16 2.36 -16.64
CA ARG A 127 7.86 2.17 -17.30
C ARG A 127 8.07 1.84 -18.78
N LEU A 128 7.60 0.66 -19.18
CA LEU A 128 7.52 0.23 -20.56
C LEU A 128 6.25 0.77 -21.21
N LYS A 129 6.34 1.09 -22.50
CA LYS A 129 5.19 1.56 -23.28
C LYS A 129 4.14 0.46 -23.47
N ASP A 130 4.61 -0.74 -23.74
CA ASP A 130 3.84 -1.93 -24.05
C ASP A 130 4.51 -3.15 -23.39
N PRO A 131 3.79 -4.26 -23.15
CA PRO A 131 4.42 -5.50 -22.74
C PRO A 131 5.41 -5.97 -23.82
N VAL A 132 6.43 -6.72 -23.41
CA VAL A 132 7.42 -7.22 -24.36
C VAL A 132 6.83 -8.36 -25.18
N ASP A 133 6.92 -8.25 -26.50
CA ASP A 133 6.57 -9.30 -27.45
C ASP A 133 7.67 -10.38 -27.46
N ALA A 134 7.62 -11.27 -26.47
CA ALA A 134 8.55 -12.37 -26.28
C ALA A 134 7.81 -13.59 -25.72
N PRO A 135 8.35 -14.81 -25.88
CA PRO A 135 7.76 -16.00 -25.28
C PRO A 135 7.55 -15.85 -23.77
N VAL A 136 6.43 -16.43 -23.33
CA VAL A 136 6.07 -16.54 -21.91
C VAL A 136 7.15 -17.33 -21.17
N ILE A 137 7.49 -16.87 -19.97
CA ILE A 137 8.39 -17.55 -19.05
C ILE A 137 7.52 -18.21 -17.98
N ASP A 138 7.53 -19.54 -17.83
CA ASP A 138 6.67 -20.23 -16.86
C ASP A 138 7.15 -20.06 -15.40
N ASP A 139 8.47 -20.18 -15.16
CA ASP A 139 9.08 -20.04 -13.83
C ASP A 139 10.35 -19.19 -13.91
N PRO A 140 10.24 -17.85 -13.77
CA PRO A 140 11.40 -16.99 -13.79
C PRO A 140 12.31 -17.28 -12.58
N PRO A 141 13.66 -17.23 -12.76
CA PRO A 141 14.60 -17.44 -11.66
C PRO A 141 14.31 -16.55 -10.44
N ALA A 142 14.54 -17.08 -9.24
CA ALA A 142 14.24 -16.38 -7.99
C ALA A 142 14.93 -15.00 -7.89
N GLU A 143 16.17 -14.89 -8.37
CA GLU A 143 16.92 -13.63 -8.40
C GLU A 143 16.29 -12.61 -9.35
N GLU A 144 15.87 -13.03 -10.55
CA GLU A 144 15.18 -12.16 -11.52
C GLU A 144 13.83 -11.70 -10.96
N ARG A 145 13.11 -12.59 -10.28
CA ARG A 145 11.84 -12.27 -9.61
C ARG A 145 12.03 -11.26 -8.49
N ALA A 146 13.03 -11.46 -7.62
CA ALA A 146 13.36 -10.52 -6.55
C ALA A 146 13.69 -9.14 -7.12
N ARG A 147 14.56 -9.09 -8.14
CA ARG A 147 14.96 -7.84 -8.82
C ARG A 147 13.77 -7.11 -9.43
N ALA A 148 12.91 -7.82 -10.16
CA ALA A 148 11.72 -7.24 -10.78
C ALA A 148 10.71 -6.69 -9.75
N LEU A 149 10.56 -7.36 -8.60
CA LEU A 149 9.69 -6.88 -7.51
C LEU A 149 10.28 -5.63 -6.83
N THR A 150 11.60 -5.56 -6.65
CA THR A 150 12.28 -4.34 -6.19
C THR A 150 12.09 -3.20 -7.19
N GLY A 151 12.22 -3.47 -8.50
CA GLY A 151 11.94 -2.50 -9.57
C GLY A 151 10.50 -1.96 -9.51
N LEU A 152 9.52 -2.86 -9.34
CA LEU A 152 8.10 -2.49 -9.13
C LEU A 152 7.92 -1.54 -7.94
N ARG A 153 8.48 -1.88 -6.78
CA ARG A 153 8.33 -1.08 -5.56
C ARG A 153 9.02 0.27 -5.70
N THR A 154 10.18 0.31 -6.34
CA THR A 154 10.91 1.54 -6.67
C THR A 154 10.05 2.47 -7.53
N TYR A 155 9.46 1.95 -8.60
CA TYR A 155 8.56 2.70 -9.48
C TYR A 155 7.36 3.25 -8.71
N MET A 156 6.68 2.41 -7.92
CA MET A 156 5.50 2.83 -7.16
C MET A 156 5.84 3.95 -6.16
N THR A 157 6.92 3.83 -5.39
CA THR A 157 7.34 4.87 -4.44
C THR A 157 7.74 6.16 -5.16
N ALA A 158 8.35 6.08 -6.34
CA ALA A 158 8.70 7.28 -7.12
C ALA A 158 7.49 8.02 -7.70
N ASN A 159 6.37 7.32 -7.91
CA ASN A 159 5.17 7.84 -8.59
C ASN A 159 3.98 8.06 -7.64
N THR A 160 4.19 7.98 -6.31
CA THR A 160 3.14 8.16 -5.32
C THR A 160 3.52 9.22 -4.28
N SER A 161 2.53 9.95 -3.78
CA SER A 161 2.66 11.02 -2.80
C SER A 161 2.57 10.53 -1.36
N ALA A 162 1.89 9.41 -1.13
CA ALA A 162 1.77 8.76 0.18
C ALA A 162 1.52 7.27 0.00
N ARG A 163 1.79 6.48 1.05
CA ARG A 163 1.69 5.02 1.01
C ARG A 163 0.82 4.49 2.15
N ILE A 164 -0.18 3.70 1.78
CA ILE A 164 -1.07 3.00 2.72
C ILE A 164 -0.58 1.55 2.81
N VAL A 165 -0.45 1.03 4.03
CA VAL A 165 0.17 -0.26 4.31
C VAL A 165 -0.74 -1.10 5.19
N ILE A 166 -1.07 -2.32 4.75
CA ILE A 166 -1.98 -3.22 5.46
C ILE A 166 -1.48 -4.66 5.37
N GLY A 167 -1.37 -5.33 6.51
CA GLY A 167 -1.02 -6.74 6.59
C GLY A 167 0.42 -7.04 6.15
N GLY A 168 0.62 -8.12 5.40
CA GLY A 168 1.90 -8.50 4.84
C GLY A 168 2.48 -9.80 5.40
N LYS A 169 3.08 -10.57 4.49
CA LYS A 169 3.66 -11.88 4.79
C LYS A 169 4.95 -11.72 5.59
N ARG A 170 5.11 -12.56 6.62
CA ARG A 170 6.38 -12.73 7.35
C ARG A 170 7.26 -13.85 6.79
N ALA A 171 6.68 -14.79 6.05
CA ALA A 171 7.39 -15.93 5.48
C ALA A 171 6.99 -16.17 4.03
N GLY A 172 7.83 -16.90 3.29
CA GLY A 172 7.56 -17.23 1.87
C GLY A 172 7.61 -16.02 0.93
N PHE A 173 8.20 -14.90 1.35
CA PHE A 173 8.41 -13.75 0.48
C PHE A 173 9.58 -13.99 -0.49
N GLN A 174 9.49 -13.37 -1.66
CA GLN A 174 10.37 -13.65 -2.80
C GLN A 174 11.58 -12.70 -2.91
N GLY A 175 11.66 -11.67 -2.06
CA GLY A 175 12.75 -10.68 -2.07
C GLY A 175 13.83 -10.92 -1.01
N SER A 176 14.77 -9.97 -0.92
CA SER A 176 15.78 -9.93 0.15
C SER A 176 15.21 -9.61 1.54
N MET A 177 13.97 -9.12 1.58
CA MET A 177 13.16 -8.86 2.78
C MET A 177 11.67 -8.96 2.40
N PRO A 178 10.73 -8.94 3.37
CA PRO A 178 9.31 -8.84 3.05
C PRO A 178 8.99 -7.61 2.19
N GLY A 179 8.05 -7.76 1.26
CA GLY A 179 7.69 -6.66 0.35
C GLY A 179 7.23 -5.40 1.06
N ILE A 180 6.42 -5.55 2.13
CA ILE A 180 5.98 -4.42 2.96
C ILE A 180 7.17 -3.68 3.60
N PHE A 181 8.20 -4.40 4.05
CA PHE A 181 9.38 -3.76 4.64
C PHE A 181 10.13 -2.93 3.60
N GLU A 182 10.31 -3.47 2.40
CA GLU A 182 10.99 -2.76 1.31
C GLU A 182 10.19 -1.51 0.86
N GLU A 183 8.86 -1.62 0.80
CA GLU A 183 7.98 -0.51 0.47
C GLU A 183 8.00 0.60 1.52
N VAL A 184 8.02 0.24 2.80
CA VAL A 184 8.17 1.19 3.92
C VAL A 184 9.57 1.83 3.88
N LEU A 185 10.63 1.03 3.70
CA LEU A 185 11.99 1.53 3.61
C LEU A 185 12.14 2.58 2.50
N PHE A 186 11.64 2.29 1.30
CA PHE A 186 11.68 3.25 0.18
C PHE A 186 10.86 4.52 0.47
N ALA A 187 9.73 4.39 1.16
CA ALA A 187 8.94 5.55 1.56
C ALA A 187 9.70 6.42 2.59
N LEU A 188 10.38 5.81 3.57
CA LEU A 188 11.23 6.50 4.53
C LEU A 188 12.38 7.24 3.84
N GLU A 189 13.10 6.57 2.95
CA GLU A 189 14.21 7.16 2.17
C GLU A 189 13.76 8.39 1.36
N ARG A 190 12.50 8.40 0.88
CA ARG A 190 11.91 9.49 0.08
C ARG A 190 11.07 10.47 0.89
N ARG A 191 11.00 10.32 2.22
CA ARG A 191 10.12 11.10 3.11
C ARG A 191 8.65 11.11 2.66
N GLN A 192 8.17 9.99 2.15
CA GLN A 192 6.81 9.79 1.68
C GLN A 192 5.91 9.32 2.83
N PRO A 193 4.88 10.08 3.24
CA PRO A 193 4.01 9.75 4.36
C PRO A 193 3.48 8.32 4.36
N LEU A 194 3.52 7.68 5.53
CA LEU A 194 3.08 6.30 5.75
C LEU A 194 1.78 6.27 6.54
N TYR A 195 0.79 5.52 6.04
CA TYR A 195 -0.42 5.17 6.77
C TYR A 195 -0.40 3.68 7.09
N LEU A 196 0.09 3.33 8.29
CA LEU A 196 0.31 1.95 8.71
C LEU A 196 -0.91 1.42 9.49
N ALA A 197 -1.74 0.57 8.85
CA ALA A 197 -2.89 -0.06 9.49
C ALA A 197 -2.50 -1.44 10.06
N GLY A 198 -2.09 -1.45 11.33
CA GLY A 198 -1.55 -2.63 12.02
C GLY A 198 -2.60 -3.60 12.56
N GLY A 199 -3.89 -3.25 12.58
CA GLY A 199 -4.95 -4.09 13.12
C GLY A 199 -5.17 -5.42 12.37
N PHE A 200 -4.56 -5.58 11.19
CA PHE A 200 -4.53 -6.85 10.45
C PHE A 200 -3.31 -7.72 10.78
N GLY A 201 -2.39 -7.25 11.63
CA GLY A 201 -1.13 -7.92 11.96
C GLY A 201 -0.15 -7.98 10.79
N GLY A 202 0.68 -9.03 10.79
CA GLY A 202 1.68 -9.28 9.76
C GLY A 202 2.82 -8.26 9.74
N ALA A 203 3.46 -8.14 8.58
CA ALA A 203 4.63 -7.27 8.40
C ALA A 203 4.33 -5.78 8.73
N ALA A 204 3.15 -5.27 8.40
CA ALA A 204 2.75 -3.90 8.75
C ALA A 204 2.82 -3.66 10.26
N LEU A 205 2.33 -4.60 11.07
CA LEU A 205 2.39 -4.50 12.52
C LEU A 205 3.82 -4.61 13.05
N ASP A 206 4.67 -5.42 12.42
CA ASP A 206 6.08 -5.54 12.82
C ASP A 206 6.84 -4.23 12.59
N VAL A 207 6.57 -3.53 11.48
CA VAL A 207 7.11 -2.19 11.21
C VAL A 207 6.65 -1.20 12.28
N ILE A 208 5.34 -1.16 12.58
CA ILE A 208 4.80 -0.26 13.63
C ILE A 208 5.48 -0.57 14.97
N ARG A 209 5.60 -1.86 15.33
CA ARG A 209 6.23 -2.26 16.58
C ARG A 209 7.69 -1.84 16.67
N ASN A 210 8.43 -1.89 15.56
CA ASN A 210 9.82 -1.47 15.50
C ASN A 210 9.97 0.06 15.62
N LEU A 211 9.12 0.84 14.94
CA LEU A 211 9.21 2.31 14.92
C LEU A 211 8.55 2.98 16.14
N ARG A 212 7.40 2.48 16.58
CA ARG A 212 6.54 3.02 17.66
C ARG A 212 6.01 1.87 18.54
N PRO A 213 6.85 1.26 19.40
CA PRO A 213 6.47 0.08 20.17
C PRO A 213 5.17 0.21 20.98
N ASN A 214 4.95 1.39 21.57
CA ASN A 214 3.76 1.73 22.36
C ASN A 214 2.45 1.59 21.56
N TYR A 215 2.47 1.68 20.23
CA TYR A 215 1.28 1.53 19.38
C TYR A 215 0.80 0.08 19.28
N THR A 216 1.59 -0.88 19.74
CA THR A 216 1.35 -2.32 19.52
C THR A 216 1.16 -3.12 20.81
N GLU A 217 1.08 -2.46 21.97
CA GLU A 217 0.91 -3.12 23.28
C GLU A 217 -0.35 -4.01 23.35
N TRP A 218 -1.37 -3.68 22.56
CA TRP A 218 -2.62 -4.45 22.45
C TRP A 218 -2.44 -5.81 21.74
N PHE A 219 -1.35 -6.01 20.99
CA PHE A 219 -1.06 -7.25 20.29
C PHE A 219 0.24 -7.89 20.83
N PRO A 220 0.15 -8.75 21.86
CA PRO A 220 1.34 -9.38 22.44
C PRO A 220 1.98 -10.38 21.45
N SER A 221 3.30 -10.57 21.53
CA SER A 221 3.97 -11.65 20.79
C SER A 221 3.53 -13.03 21.29
N THR A 222 3.51 -14.03 20.39
CA THR A 222 3.25 -15.41 20.79
C THR A 222 4.54 -16.10 21.24
N GLN A 223 4.51 -16.86 22.34
CA GLN A 223 5.69 -17.54 22.89
C GLN A 223 6.19 -18.71 22.02
N ASP A 224 5.30 -19.27 21.20
CA ASP A 224 5.57 -20.42 20.33
C ASP A 224 5.81 -20.02 18.85
N GLU A 225 6.17 -18.75 18.59
CA GLU A 225 6.53 -18.35 17.24
C GLU A 225 7.86 -19.00 16.82
N PRO A 226 7.96 -19.54 15.59
CA PRO A 226 9.22 -20.07 15.07
C PRO A 226 10.27 -18.95 15.02
N GLU A 227 11.55 -19.33 15.07
CA GLU A 227 12.64 -18.35 14.91
C GLU A 227 12.42 -17.55 13.61
N PRO A 228 12.46 -16.21 13.69
CA PRO A 228 12.22 -15.37 12.52
C PRO A 228 13.35 -15.53 11.51
N ASP A 229 12.99 -15.55 10.22
CA ASP A 229 13.94 -15.48 9.10
C ASP A 229 14.90 -14.29 9.29
N GLU A 230 16.21 -14.49 9.16
CA GLU A 230 17.22 -13.43 9.34
C GLU A 230 16.92 -12.20 8.46
N ARG A 231 16.31 -12.40 7.28
CA ARG A 231 15.90 -11.31 6.38
C ARG A 231 14.83 -10.40 6.99
N LEU A 232 13.98 -10.91 7.89
CA LEU A 232 13.03 -10.09 8.66
C LEU A 232 13.79 -9.16 9.62
N LEU A 233 14.69 -9.73 10.43
CA LEU A 233 15.46 -8.99 11.43
C LEU A 233 16.31 -7.91 10.78
N ASN A 234 17.05 -8.28 9.73
CA ASN A 234 17.86 -7.34 8.95
C ASN A 234 17.00 -6.25 8.29
N GLY A 235 15.79 -6.59 7.82
CA GLY A 235 14.86 -5.62 7.23
C GLY A 235 14.36 -4.60 8.25
N LEU A 236 13.95 -5.04 9.43
CA LEU A 236 13.52 -4.15 10.52
C LEU A 236 14.66 -3.25 11.01
N GLN A 237 15.87 -3.80 11.17
CA GLN A 237 17.04 -3.01 11.55
C GLN A 237 17.31 -1.90 10.53
N ARG A 238 17.23 -2.19 9.22
CA ARG A 238 17.41 -1.17 8.18
C ARG A 238 16.33 -0.08 8.23
N ILE A 239 15.09 -0.44 8.53
CA ILE A 239 13.99 0.52 8.71
C ILE A 239 14.28 1.44 9.90
N GLU A 240 14.66 0.88 11.04
CA GLU A 240 15.02 1.62 12.26
C GLU A 240 16.18 2.59 12.00
N GLU A 241 17.27 2.11 11.39
CA GLU A 241 18.45 2.92 11.05
C GLU A 241 18.10 4.06 10.10
N THR A 242 17.25 3.81 9.10
CA THR A 242 16.81 4.81 8.12
C THR A 242 15.96 5.88 8.80
N ALA A 243 14.99 5.48 9.62
CA ALA A 243 14.13 6.40 10.35
C ALA A 243 14.93 7.27 11.34
N ALA A 244 15.86 6.66 12.07
CA ALA A 244 16.74 7.35 13.01
C ALA A 244 17.65 8.36 12.30
N THR A 245 18.24 7.96 11.17
CA THR A 245 19.11 8.83 10.35
C THR A 245 18.34 10.01 9.76
N ALA A 246 17.14 9.76 9.25
CA ALA A 246 16.26 10.78 8.69
C ALA A 246 15.57 11.67 9.75
N ARG A 247 15.62 11.25 11.03
CA ARG A 247 14.81 11.79 12.13
C ARG A 247 13.34 11.91 11.73
N TRP A 248 12.83 10.86 11.10
CA TRP A 248 11.54 10.83 10.44
C TRP A 248 11.12 9.37 10.24
N ASP A 249 10.00 8.97 10.83
CA ASP A 249 9.54 7.58 10.83
C ASP A 249 8.27 7.36 9.99
N GLY A 250 7.82 8.41 9.31
CA GLY A 250 6.71 8.33 8.36
C GLY A 250 5.34 8.60 8.93
N PHE A 251 5.22 8.75 10.25
CA PHE A 251 3.96 9.07 10.91
C PHE A 251 3.58 10.55 10.81
N GLU A 252 4.46 11.41 10.27
CA GLU A 252 4.16 12.79 9.90
C GLU A 252 3.28 12.85 8.62
N ASN A 253 2.11 12.22 8.71
CA ASN A 253 1.17 11.94 7.63
C ASN A 253 -0.13 12.79 7.72
N GLY A 254 -0.09 13.89 8.47
CA GLY A 254 -1.23 14.76 8.71
C GLY A 254 -2.19 14.28 9.81
N LEU A 255 -1.97 13.09 10.38
CA LEU A 255 -2.68 12.63 11.57
C LEU A 255 -1.97 13.10 12.86
N SER A 256 -2.75 13.27 13.93
CA SER A 256 -2.20 13.45 15.27
C SER A 256 -1.66 12.13 15.82
N GLU A 257 -0.90 12.19 16.92
CA GLU A 257 -0.39 11.00 17.62
C GLU A 257 -1.52 10.02 17.97
N ASP A 258 -2.61 10.50 18.58
CA ASP A 258 -3.77 9.65 18.93
C ASP A 258 -4.46 9.02 17.72
N GLU A 259 -4.48 9.73 16.58
CA GLU A 259 -5.10 9.25 15.34
C GLU A 259 -4.22 8.21 14.65
N ASN A 260 -2.90 8.38 14.69
CA ASN A 260 -1.95 7.39 14.22
C ASN A 260 -1.94 6.15 15.12
N PHE A 261 -2.04 6.33 16.44
CA PHE A 261 -2.23 5.24 17.39
C PHE A 261 -3.51 4.45 17.08
N LEU A 262 -4.63 5.14 16.82
CA LEU A 262 -5.88 4.52 16.43
C LEU A 262 -5.76 3.77 15.08
N LEU A 263 -5.16 4.39 14.07
CA LEU A 263 -4.92 3.77 12.76
C LEU A 263 -4.10 2.47 12.90
N ALA A 264 -3.04 2.51 13.70
CA ALA A 264 -2.17 1.38 13.96
C ALA A 264 -2.90 0.19 14.62
N ALA A 265 -3.90 0.46 15.47
CA ALA A 265 -4.69 -0.57 16.14
C ALA A 265 -5.93 -1.02 15.34
N SER A 266 -6.32 -0.28 14.31
CA SER A 266 -7.61 -0.51 13.63
C SER A 266 -7.55 -1.64 12.61
N TYR A 267 -8.58 -2.49 12.66
CA TYR A 267 -8.97 -3.43 11.60
C TYR A 267 -10.32 -3.05 10.98
N ARG A 268 -10.86 -1.87 11.30
CA ARG A 268 -12.20 -1.44 10.88
C ARG A 268 -12.09 -0.68 9.56
N PRO A 269 -12.70 -1.17 8.47
CA PRO A 269 -12.60 -0.56 7.13
C PRO A 269 -12.87 0.95 7.13
N SER A 270 -13.98 1.38 7.74
CA SER A 270 -14.41 2.77 7.75
C SER A 270 -13.51 3.68 8.59
N GLU A 271 -12.95 3.17 9.67
CA GLU A 271 -12.04 3.93 10.55
C GLU A 271 -10.70 4.16 9.86
N ILE A 272 -10.13 3.10 9.27
CA ILE A 272 -8.91 3.18 8.47
C ILE A 272 -9.08 4.17 7.32
N ALA A 273 -10.17 4.03 6.55
CA ALA A 273 -10.45 4.92 5.43
C ALA A 273 -10.65 6.39 5.85
N ALA A 274 -11.38 6.62 6.96
CA ALA A 274 -11.59 7.97 7.48
C ALA A 274 -10.29 8.61 7.98
N LEU A 275 -9.43 7.87 8.68
CA LEU A 275 -8.14 8.35 9.15
C LEU A 275 -7.20 8.63 7.99
N VAL A 276 -7.07 7.71 7.02
CA VAL A 276 -6.28 7.93 5.81
C VAL A 276 -6.77 9.18 5.08
N GLY A 277 -8.07 9.31 4.83
CA GLY A 277 -8.64 10.48 4.20
C GLY A 277 -8.31 11.76 4.97
N LYS A 278 -8.52 11.77 6.28
CA LYS A 278 -8.26 12.92 7.16
C LYS A 278 -6.79 13.35 7.14
N GLY A 279 -5.85 12.41 7.23
CA GLY A 279 -4.42 12.70 7.18
C GLY A 279 -4.03 13.31 5.83
N LEU A 280 -4.51 12.72 4.74
CA LEU A 280 -4.23 13.24 3.39
C LEU A 280 -4.76 14.65 3.19
N GLY A 281 -5.99 14.92 3.65
CA GLY A 281 -6.58 16.25 3.62
C GLY A 281 -5.76 17.32 4.31
N ARG A 282 -5.28 17.03 5.51
CA ARG A 282 -4.50 17.98 6.29
C ARG A 282 -3.13 18.26 5.67
N LEU A 283 -2.50 17.24 5.08
CA LEU A 283 -1.23 17.44 4.35
C LEU A 283 -1.40 18.38 3.15
N LEU A 284 -2.58 18.38 2.52
CA LEU A 284 -2.87 19.27 1.39
C LEU A 284 -3.02 20.72 1.82
N LEU A 285 -3.81 20.97 2.88
CA LEU A 285 -3.99 22.33 3.42
C LEU A 285 -2.65 22.97 3.82
N GLN A 286 -1.74 22.17 4.39
CA GLN A 286 -0.40 22.63 4.76
C GLN A 286 0.53 22.92 3.57
N GLN A 287 0.22 22.39 2.37
CA GLN A 287 0.96 22.70 1.14
C GLN A 287 0.46 24.01 0.53
N GLU A 288 -0.85 24.26 0.55
CA GLU A 288 -1.46 25.51 0.06
C GLU A 288 -1.04 26.73 0.90
N ASP A 289 -0.91 26.58 2.22
CA ASP A 289 -0.45 27.68 3.11
C ASP A 289 1.03 28.07 2.93
N LYS A 290 1.81 27.31 2.15
CA LYS A 290 3.25 27.54 1.91
C LYS A 290 3.56 28.13 0.52
N GLU A 291 2.58 28.20 -0.37
CA GLU A 291 2.67 28.86 -1.69
C GLU A 291 2.17 30.30 -1.64
#